data_AF-A0A7S3SK93-F1
#
_entry.id   AF-A0A7S3SK93-F1
#
_cell.length_a   1.000
_cell.length_b   1.000
_cell.length_c   1.000
_cell.angle_alpha   90.00
_cell.angle_beta   90.00
_cell.angle_gamma   90.00
#
_symmetry.space_group_name_H-M   'P 1'
#
loop_
_entity.id
_entity.type
_entity.pdbx_description
1 polymer ?
#
loop_
_entity_poly.entity_id
_entity_poly.type
_entity_poly.pdbx_seq_one_letter_code
_entity_poly.pdbx_strand_id
1 'polypeptide(L)'
;DTRSVALGDVNGDGALDIVCGTIREKNQLLLSSSCRSGGAQLHGASWCFRCPDFMGRPLHGGLELPACIECIPDHMQVAGIGQVCADVPCPLGERLLGSDACTACKDKPGSFYNTSVAATRTESDPTTWIQSSCVECPTGSFADAVAVDECFACPAGEYQDTTGQAACTQCPFGQFQAERGQTSCDRCATGGYCDDTEKLGGGFAPCRAGTYNEEEGSSSSDDCQSCPRGTFSPTTGANSSHTCRSCRAGTFGASPGQSECKDCPAGRYQNDTGATACRDCEAGSYCPVGASAPLPCPAGTHINPSLLVMTSKDDCITCPAGTFCPTGSEDAIDCAPGTFTAIAGRSICEKCPAGEYQDEAGMMACKACEQGCYCPEGAAAALPCEGGSYSSATDNDEQGDCTPAGAGFFAVTGSTEQKPCAKGSYTDASMAVKDSCTLCVGGTYQDSTGATSCRDCEAGHYCQKGAAAALPCKKGTFSNAT
;
A
#
# COMPACT_ATOMS: atom_id res chain seq x y z
N ASP A 1 39.63 38.65 95.64
CA ASP A 1 39.19 39.54 96.74
C ASP A 1 39.35 41.03 96.41
N THR A 2 38.60 41.55 95.44
CA THR A 2 38.54 43.00 95.17
C THR A 2 37.51 43.63 96.10
N ARG A 3 37.91 44.61 96.90
CA ARG A 3 37.04 45.27 97.91
C ARG A 3 36.68 46.70 97.54
N SER A 4 37.44 47.33 96.66
CA SER A 4 37.18 48.68 96.16
C SER A 4 37.61 48.80 94.71
N VAL A 5 36.80 49.51 93.92
CA VAL A 5 37.13 49.90 92.56
C VAL A 5 37.08 51.41 92.49
N ALA A 6 38.16 52.02 92.02
CA ALA A 6 38.21 53.44 91.71
C ALA A 6 38.36 53.61 90.20
N LEU A 7 37.64 54.61 89.68
CA LEU A 7 37.70 55.00 88.28
C LEU A 7 38.33 56.38 88.19
N GLY A 8 39.32 56.53 87.33
CA GLY A 8 40.00 57.80 87.10
C GLY A 8 41.12 57.65 86.10
N ASP A 9 41.46 58.73 85.43
CA ASP A 9 42.63 58.80 84.55
C ASP A 9 43.88 58.92 85.42
N VAL A 10 44.46 57.76 85.78
CA VAL A 10 45.58 57.71 86.73
C VAL A 10 46.94 57.85 86.05
N ASN A 11 47.00 57.67 84.74
CA ASN A 11 48.23 57.86 83.95
C ASN A 11 48.28 59.20 83.18
N GLY A 12 47.17 59.96 83.18
CA GLY A 12 47.06 61.28 82.56
C GLY A 12 46.89 61.23 81.05
N ASP A 13 46.45 60.11 80.48
CA ASP A 13 46.28 59.92 79.04
C ASP A 13 44.93 60.40 78.50
N GLY A 14 44.06 60.90 79.38
CA GLY A 14 42.73 61.38 79.06
C GLY A 14 41.65 60.30 79.03
N ALA A 15 41.98 59.04 79.31
CA ALA A 15 41.03 57.93 79.34
C ALA A 15 40.80 57.38 80.76
N LEU A 16 39.63 56.79 80.98
CA LEU A 16 39.22 56.32 82.31
C LEU A 16 39.86 54.96 82.63
N ASP A 17 40.76 54.91 83.61
CA ASP A 17 41.37 53.67 84.07
C ASP A 17 40.63 53.07 85.27
N ILE A 18 40.90 51.79 85.54
CA ILE A 18 40.36 51.08 86.71
C ILE A 18 41.48 50.71 87.67
N VAL A 19 41.35 51.15 88.93
CA VAL A 19 42.19 50.68 90.04
C VAL A 19 41.39 49.74 90.92
N CYS A 20 41.80 48.48 90.96
CA CYS A 20 41.19 47.44 91.76
C CYS A 20 42.01 47.24 93.05
N GLY A 21 41.43 47.61 94.19
CA GLY A 21 42.00 47.38 95.51
C GLY A 21 41.72 45.96 96.00
N THR A 22 42.77 45.17 96.20
CA THR A 22 42.66 43.76 96.65
C THR A 22 43.29 43.58 98.03
N ILE A 23 42.74 42.66 98.84
CA ILE A 23 43.31 42.30 100.15
C ILE A 23 44.22 41.09 99.97
N ARG A 24 45.47 41.19 100.49
CA ARG A 24 46.54 40.16 100.47
C ARG A 24 47.20 39.90 99.11
N GLU A 25 46.75 40.55 98.05
CA GLU A 25 47.44 40.59 96.75
C GLU A 25 47.85 42.02 96.42
N LYS A 26 48.68 42.21 95.39
CA LYS A 26 48.98 43.55 94.89
C LYS A 26 47.70 44.11 94.25
N ASN A 27 47.43 45.39 94.51
CA ASN A 27 46.39 46.13 93.80
C ASN A 27 46.65 46.04 92.29
N GLN A 28 45.58 45.87 91.52
CA GLN A 28 45.66 45.78 90.07
C GLN A 28 45.30 47.12 89.44
N LEU A 29 46.10 47.54 88.47
CA LEU A 29 45.86 48.72 87.66
C LEU A 29 45.56 48.24 86.24
N LEU A 30 44.35 48.51 85.77
CA LEU A 30 43.91 48.21 84.41
C LEU A 30 43.86 49.52 83.65
N LEU A 31 44.94 49.77 82.90
CA LEU A 31 45.04 50.95 82.04
C LEU A 31 44.24 50.72 80.76
N SER A 32 43.42 51.69 80.36
CA SER A 32 42.61 51.56 79.15
C SER A 32 43.47 51.52 77.88
N SER A 33 44.70 52.03 77.91
CA SER A 33 45.49 52.37 76.72
C SER A 33 46.64 51.42 76.34
N SER A 34 46.85 50.28 77.01
CA SER A 34 47.85 49.30 76.54
C SER A 34 47.55 47.83 76.88
N CYS A 35 47.23 47.03 75.86
CA CYS A 35 46.93 45.62 76.01
C CYS A 35 48.21 44.74 76.01
N ARG A 36 48.96 44.72 77.12
CA ARG A 36 50.24 43.99 77.21
C ARG A 36 50.12 42.45 77.27
N SER A 37 48.91 41.90 77.35
CA SER A 37 48.67 40.46 77.55
C SER A 37 47.69 39.86 76.54
N GLY A 38 47.77 40.30 75.27
CA GLY A 38 47.10 39.62 74.15
C GLY A 38 45.62 39.95 73.92
N GLY A 39 45.05 40.94 74.60
CA GLY A 39 43.70 41.48 74.30
C GLY A 39 43.73 42.65 73.31
N ALA A 40 42.62 42.95 72.63
CA ALA A 40 42.46 44.10 71.74
C ALA A 40 41.27 44.95 72.20
N GLN A 41 41.29 46.25 71.89
CA GLN A 41 40.17 47.13 72.20
C GLN A 41 39.09 46.98 71.13
N LEU A 42 37.81 46.95 71.50
CA LEU A 42 36.71 46.93 70.52
C LEU A 42 36.59 48.27 69.77
N HIS A 43 36.87 49.37 70.46
CA HIS A 43 36.99 50.73 69.93
C HIS A 43 38.20 51.43 70.56
N GLY A 44 38.74 52.48 69.93
CA GLY A 44 40.04 53.10 70.25
C GLY A 44 40.28 53.69 71.66
N ALA A 45 39.41 53.42 72.63
CA ALA A 45 39.57 53.74 74.05
C ALA A 45 38.86 52.74 74.99
N SER A 46 38.71 51.48 74.57
CA SER A 46 38.00 50.43 75.35
C SER A 46 38.96 49.58 76.19
N TRP A 47 38.46 48.89 77.22
CA TRP A 47 39.24 47.83 77.89
C TRP A 47 39.52 46.66 76.94
N CYS A 48 40.61 45.94 77.18
CA CYS A 48 41.07 44.87 76.30
C CYS A 48 40.20 43.60 76.44
N PHE A 49 39.62 43.13 75.33
CA PHE A 49 38.89 41.86 75.24
C PHE A 49 39.55 40.94 74.21
N ARG A 50 39.17 39.66 74.21
CA ARG A 50 39.52 38.73 73.11
C ARG A 50 38.58 39.02 71.93
N CYS A 51 39.11 39.10 70.70
CA CYS A 51 38.27 39.32 69.52
C CYS A 51 37.26 38.16 69.36
N PRO A 52 35.99 38.44 68.99
CA PRO A 52 35.01 37.42 68.61
C PRO A 52 35.52 36.56 67.45
N ASP A 53 35.05 35.31 67.34
CA ASP A 53 35.61 34.29 66.43
C ASP A 53 35.68 34.66 64.93
N PHE A 54 34.94 35.67 64.49
CA PHE A 54 34.89 36.19 63.12
C PHE A 54 35.75 37.46 62.90
N MET A 55 36.49 37.92 63.91
CA MET A 55 37.32 39.12 63.88
C MET A 55 38.78 38.82 64.26
N GLY A 56 39.74 39.52 63.67
CA GLY A 56 41.18 39.36 63.93
C GLY A 56 41.93 40.69 63.94
N ARG A 57 43.22 40.65 64.29
CA ARG A 57 44.13 41.81 64.24
C ARG A 57 44.73 41.93 62.83
N PRO A 58 44.78 43.13 62.25
CA PRO A 58 45.56 43.35 61.04
C PRO A 58 47.06 43.38 61.38
N LEU A 59 47.87 42.59 60.65
CA LEU A 59 49.33 42.78 60.61
C LEU A 59 49.64 43.78 59.50
N HIS A 60 50.13 44.96 59.84
CA HIS A 60 50.65 45.89 58.83
C HIS A 60 52.11 46.23 59.16
N GLY A 61 53.03 45.79 58.29
CA GLY A 61 54.46 46.07 58.45
C GLY A 61 55.11 45.52 59.72
N GLY A 62 54.57 44.44 60.30
CA GLY A 62 55.13 43.79 61.50
C GLY A 62 54.80 44.46 62.84
N LEU A 63 53.88 45.44 62.86
CA LEU A 63 53.37 46.06 64.07
C LEU A 63 51.89 45.70 64.26
N GLU A 64 51.52 45.18 65.44
CA GLU A 64 50.15 44.81 65.79
C GLU A 64 49.29 46.07 66.02
N LEU A 65 48.20 46.22 65.27
CA LEU A 65 47.23 47.29 65.49
C LEU A 65 46.28 46.97 66.68
N PRO A 66 45.82 47.98 67.45
CA PRO A 66 45.17 47.76 68.75
C PRO A 66 43.67 47.37 68.71
N ALA A 67 43.06 47.28 67.52
CA ALA A 67 41.63 47.02 67.35
C ALA A 67 41.34 45.72 66.58
N CYS A 68 40.26 45.03 66.97
CA CYS A 68 39.71 43.92 66.19
C CYS A 68 39.07 44.46 64.91
N ILE A 69 39.39 43.89 63.75
CA ILE A 69 38.68 44.15 62.50
C ILE A 69 37.91 42.90 62.09
N GLU A 70 36.80 43.08 61.39
CA GLU A 70 36.15 41.99 60.68
C GLU A 70 37.13 41.41 59.67
N CYS A 71 37.34 40.09 59.71
CA CYS A 71 38.16 39.48 58.69
C CYS A 71 37.39 39.53 57.35
N ILE A 72 38.06 40.03 56.31
CA ILE A 72 37.57 40.01 54.91
C ILE A 72 37.22 38.55 54.54
N PRO A 73 36.30 38.26 53.59
CA PRO A 73 35.69 36.93 53.36
C PRO A 73 36.60 35.72 53.10
N ASP A 74 37.92 35.89 53.26
CA ASP A 74 38.99 34.92 53.03
C ASP A 74 39.77 34.54 54.32
N HIS A 75 39.26 34.83 55.55
CA HIS A 75 39.94 34.43 56.80
C HIS A 75 39.02 33.90 57.92
N MET A 76 39.48 32.87 58.66
CA MET A 76 38.91 32.41 59.95
C MET A 76 39.98 32.42 61.06
N GLN A 77 39.54 32.59 62.32
CA GLN A 77 40.39 32.59 63.51
C GLN A 77 41.08 31.22 63.76
N VAL A 78 42.41 31.18 63.87
CA VAL A 78 43.16 29.98 64.33
C VAL A 78 43.27 29.97 65.85
N ALA A 79 43.11 28.81 66.52
CA ALA A 79 43.12 28.71 67.98
C ALA A 79 44.48 29.08 68.62
N GLY A 80 44.50 30.22 69.32
CA GLY A 80 45.62 30.78 70.08
C GLY A 80 45.26 32.21 70.52
N ILE A 81 45.82 32.68 71.63
CA ILE A 81 45.35 33.90 72.31
C ILE A 81 45.75 35.16 71.49
N GLY A 82 44.80 35.77 70.77
CA GLY A 82 44.95 37.10 70.14
C GLY A 82 45.17 37.10 68.62
N GLN A 83 44.25 36.51 67.85
CA GLN A 83 44.41 36.17 66.43
C GLN A 83 44.64 37.34 65.46
N VAL A 84 45.49 37.06 64.47
CA VAL A 84 45.66 37.78 63.20
C VAL A 84 44.67 37.21 62.16
N CYS A 85 44.12 38.03 61.26
CA CYS A 85 43.45 37.48 60.05
C CYS A 85 44.55 36.85 59.17
N ALA A 86 44.65 35.52 59.15
CA ALA A 86 45.65 34.81 58.36
C ALA A 86 45.06 34.49 56.98
N ASP A 87 45.76 34.89 55.90
CA ASP A 87 45.43 34.49 54.53
C ASP A 87 45.18 32.98 54.48
N VAL A 88 43.94 32.56 54.21
CA VAL A 88 43.71 31.21 53.71
C VAL A 88 43.70 31.35 52.19
N PRO A 89 44.83 31.14 51.50
CA PRO A 89 44.81 31.16 50.05
C PRO A 89 43.81 30.11 49.60
N CYS A 90 42.91 30.44 48.66
CA CYS A 90 42.11 29.46 47.94
C CYS A 90 43.06 28.37 47.45
N PRO A 91 43.06 27.15 48.03
CA PRO A 91 44.16 26.23 47.79
C PRO A 91 44.13 25.65 46.37
N LEU A 92 43.09 25.96 45.57
CA LEU A 92 42.67 25.20 44.40
C LEU A 92 42.10 26.06 43.24
N GLY A 93 42.28 27.40 43.23
CA GLY A 93 41.89 28.26 42.09
C GLY A 93 41.64 29.74 42.39
N GLU A 94 41.20 30.52 41.39
CA GLU A 94 40.83 31.96 41.51
C GLU A 94 39.33 32.14 41.85
N ARG A 95 38.99 33.13 42.69
CA ARG A 95 37.60 33.56 42.99
C ARG A 95 37.30 34.91 42.35
N LEU A 96 36.29 35.00 41.48
CA LEU A 96 35.83 36.29 40.91
C LEU A 96 35.21 37.18 42.01
N LEU A 97 35.46 38.49 41.95
CA LEU A 97 34.88 39.48 42.87
C LEU A 97 33.34 39.40 42.88
N GLY A 98 32.76 39.03 44.02
CA GLY A 98 31.31 38.96 44.24
C GLY A 98 30.68 37.55 44.20
N SER A 99 31.48 36.49 44.03
CA SER A 99 31.05 35.08 44.09
C SER A 99 31.42 34.42 45.43
N ASP A 100 30.57 33.55 45.96
CA ASP A 100 30.83 32.69 47.13
C ASP A 100 31.40 31.30 46.76
N ALA A 101 31.55 30.97 45.46
CA ALA A 101 32.10 29.70 44.97
C ALA A 101 33.50 29.83 44.31
N CYS A 102 34.37 28.85 44.55
CA CYS A 102 35.74 28.73 44.01
C CYS A 102 35.79 27.98 42.66
N THR A 103 36.70 28.36 41.75
CA THR A 103 36.81 27.78 40.39
C THR A 103 38.12 27.00 40.20
N ALA A 104 38.07 25.66 40.08
CA ALA A 104 39.25 24.79 39.90
C ALA A 104 39.42 24.28 38.44
N CYS A 105 40.67 24.03 38.02
CA CYS A 105 41.08 23.46 36.70
C CYS A 105 40.97 24.34 35.44
N LYS A 106 40.90 25.67 35.60
CA LYS A 106 40.82 26.67 34.50
C LYS A 106 41.92 26.56 33.43
N ASP A 107 43.12 26.10 33.79
CA ASP A 107 44.26 25.96 32.87
C ASP A 107 44.32 24.61 32.13
N LYS A 108 43.39 23.69 32.43
CA LYS A 108 43.31 22.34 31.85
C LYS A 108 41.91 22.07 31.29
N PRO A 109 41.59 22.57 30.09
CA PRO A 109 40.32 22.25 29.43
C PRO A 109 40.10 20.72 29.33
N GLY A 110 38.88 20.25 29.53
CA GLY A 110 38.54 18.82 29.53
C GLY A 110 38.86 18.06 30.81
N SER A 111 39.11 18.77 31.91
CA SER A 111 39.32 18.18 33.22
C SER A 111 38.35 18.73 34.25
N PHE A 112 37.94 17.88 35.19
CA PHE A 112 37.03 18.23 36.28
C PHE A 112 37.75 18.17 37.63
N TYR A 113 37.17 18.85 38.61
CA TYR A 113 37.68 18.85 39.98
C TYR A 113 37.07 17.70 40.78
N ASN A 114 37.84 16.63 41.01
CA ASN A 114 37.37 15.46 41.75
C ASN A 114 37.53 15.65 43.28
N THR A 115 36.42 15.93 43.97
CA THR A 115 36.35 16.08 45.45
C THR A 115 36.49 14.76 46.22
N SER A 116 36.42 13.62 45.53
CA SER A 116 36.46 12.28 46.12
C SER A 116 37.88 11.79 46.43
N VAL A 117 38.90 12.40 45.80
CA VAL A 117 40.31 12.08 46.04
C VAL A 117 40.79 12.96 47.20
N ALA A 118 40.97 12.36 48.37
CA ALA A 118 41.38 13.08 49.58
C ALA A 118 42.67 13.88 49.37
N ALA A 119 42.69 15.14 49.77
CA ALA A 119 43.91 15.93 49.88
C ALA A 119 44.81 15.28 50.95
N THR A 120 45.87 14.62 50.52
CA THR A 120 46.84 14.07 51.48
C THR A 120 47.85 15.16 51.86
N ARG A 121 47.92 15.46 53.16
CA ARG A 121 49.01 16.23 53.77
C ARG A 121 50.32 15.45 53.66
N THR A 122 51.41 16.09 53.25
CA THR A 122 52.75 15.58 53.56
C THR A 122 53.03 15.84 55.03
N GLU A 123 53.44 14.80 55.79
CA GLU A 123 53.71 14.94 57.23
C GLU A 123 54.86 15.90 57.55
N SER A 124 55.65 16.30 56.55
CA SER A 124 56.81 17.18 56.71
C SER A 124 56.52 18.68 56.55
N ASP A 125 55.39 19.10 55.96
CA ASP A 125 55.07 20.52 55.76
C ASP A 125 53.55 20.78 55.59
N PRO A 126 52.87 21.35 56.60
CA PRO A 126 51.42 21.59 56.58
C PRO A 126 50.97 22.75 55.67
N THR A 127 51.88 23.39 54.92
CA THR A 127 51.57 24.51 54.01
C THR A 127 51.64 24.15 52.52
N THR A 128 52.19 22.99 52.17
CA THR A 128 52.26 22.53 50.77
C THR A 128 51.12 21.56 50.47
N TRP A 129 50.02 22.09 49.96
CA TRP A 129 48.98 21.28 49.33
C TRP A 129 49.48 20.78 47.98
N ILE A 130 49.86 19.51 47.87
CA ILE A 130 49.94 18.84 46.57
C ILE A 130 48.68 17.99 46.46
N GLN A 131 47.59 18.60 45.98
CA GLN A 131 46.43 17.84 45.54
C GLN A 131 46.38 17.89 44.02
N SER A 132 47.16 17.00 43.42
CA SER A 132 47.14 16.76 41.98
C SER A 132 45.90 15.93 41.65
N SER A 133 44.83 16.54 41.17
CA SER A 133 43.89 15.80 40.30
C SER A 133 42.82 16.71 39.72
N CYS A 134 43.23 17.62 38.83
CA CYS A 134 42.39 17.82 37.66
C CYS A 134 42.37 16.47 36.94
N VAL A 135 41.27 15.75 37.05
CA VAL A 135 41.10 14.43 36.41
C VAL A 135 40.59 14.71 35.01
N GLU A 136 41.28 14.19 34.00
CA GLU A 136 40.81 14.23 32.63
C GLU A 136 39.47 13.51 32.53
N CYS A 137 38.49 14.12 31.86
CA CYS A 137 37.22 13.46 31.65
C CYS A 137 37.44 12.16 30.85
N PRO A 138 36.82 11.05 31.29
CA PRO A 138 36.88 9.79 30.55
C PRO A 138 36.28 10.00 29.15
N THR A 139 36.67 9.14 28.21
CA THR A 139 36.12 9.13 26.85
C THR A 139 34.59 9.10 26.89
N GLY A 140 33.97 9.81 25.96
CA GLY A 140 32.52 10.02 25.92
C GLY A 140 32.03 11.11 26.86
N SER A 141 32.89 11.84 27.56
CA SER A 141 32.49 12.93 28.46
C SER A 141 33.39 14.16 28.34
N PHE A 142 32.80 15.34 28.49
CA PHE A 142 33.51 16.62 28.41
C PHE A 142 33.28 17.47 29.66
N ALA A 143 34.20 18.40 29.90
CA ALA A 143 34.06 19.45 30.88
C ALA A 143 34.60 20.75 30.27
N ASP A 144 33.71 21.74 30.11
CA ASP A 144 34.14 23.09 29.78
C ASP A 144 34.97 23.64 30.94
N ALA A 145 35.98 24.48 30.65
CA ALA A 145 37.03 24.94 31.56
C ALA A 145 36.52 25.84 32.72
N VAL A 146 35.21 25.91 32.93
CA VAL A 146 34.52 26.75 33.89
C VAL A 146 33.93 25.88 35.00
N ALA A 147 34.81 25.43 35.91
CA ALA A 147 34.49 24.82 37.21
C ALA A 147 33.24 23.93 37.28
N VAL A 148 33.35 22.73 36.75
CA VAL A 148 32.38 21.66 36.96
C VAL A 148 33.00 20.58 37.84
N ASP A 149 32.24 20.09 38.81
CA ASP A 149 32.59 18.99 39.72
C ASP A 149 32.34 17.61 39.09
N GLU A 150 31.79 17.57 37.87
CA GLU A 150 31.47 16.35 37.13
C GLU A 150 31.73 16.54 35.62
N CYS A 151 32.05 15.44 34.92
CA CYS A 151 32.09 15.41 33.46
C CYS A 151 30.69 15.18 32.89
N PHE A 152 30.31 15.97 31.90
CA PHE A 152 29.05 15.76 31.19
C PHE A 152 29.24 14.75 30.08
N ALA A 153 28.39 13.73 30.02
CA ALA A 153 28.33 12.82 28.89
C ALA A 153 28.10 13.62 27.59
N CYS A 154 28.82 13.28 26.52
CA CYS A 154 28.61 13.87 25.21
C CYS A 154 27.13 13.78 24.83
N PRO A 155 26.51 14.87 24.34
CA PRO A 155 25.14 14.82 23.88
C PRO A 155 25.00 13.89 22.67
N ALA A 156 23.77 13.43 22.40
CA ALA A 156 23.49 12.64 21.20
C ALA A 156 23.86 13.46 19.94
N GLY A 157 24.50 12.82 18.96
CA GLY A 157 25.08 13.45 17.78
C GLY A 157 26.55 13.87 17.93
N GLU A 158 27.11 13.77 19.14
CA GLU A 158 28.52 14.06 19.42
C GLU A 158 29.20 12.87 20.10
N TYR A 159 30.52 12.77 19.94
CA TYR A 159 31.34 11.73 20.52
C TYR A 159 32.69 12.28 20.98
N GLN A 160 33.39 11.50 21.80
CA GLN A 160 34.73 11.83 22.24
C GLN A 160 35.55 10.56 22.49
N ASP A 161 36.60 10.38 21.71
CA ASP A 161 37.41 9.16 21.66
C ASP A 161 38.71 9.22 22.49
N THR A 162 39.12 10.42 22.92
CA THR A 162 40.32 10.61 23.76
C THR A 162 39.97 11.20 25.11
N THR A 163 40.57 10.72 26.21
CA THR A 163 40.46 11.34 27.53
C THR A 163 40.85 12.82 27.52
N GLY A 164 40.17 13.63 28.31
CA GLY A 164 40.57 15.03 28.55
C GLY A 164 40.16 16.05 27.48
N GLN A 165 39.15 15.78 26.64
CA GLN A 165 38.67 16.78 25.68
C GLN A 165 37.72 17.78 26.37
N ALA A 166 37.84 19.05 25.97
CA ALA A 166 37.07 20.16 26.51
C ALA A 166 35.63 20.23 26.01
N ALA A 167 35.38 19.61 24.86
CA ALA A 167 34.11 19.59 24.16
C ALA A 167 34.03 18.28 23.37
N CYS A 168 32.81 17.83 23.09
CA CYS A 168 32.60 16.68 22.24
C CYS A 168 32.65 17.07 20.76
N THR A 169 33.01 16.12 19.92
CA THR A 169 33.13 16.30 18.47
C THR A 169 31.84 15.82 17.80
N GLN A 170 31.29 16.60 16.88
CA GLN A 170 30.11 16.21 16.12
C GLN A 170 30.42 14.99 15.25
N CYS A 171 29.48 14.05 15.15
CA CYS A 171 29.61 12.92 14.24
C CYS A 171 29.76 13.42 12.79
N PRO A 172 30.71 12.86 12.02
CA PRO A 172 30.88 13.21 10.62
C PRO A 172 29.67 12.73 9.78
N PHE A 173 29.46 13.34 8.61
CA PHE A 173 28.41 12.95 7.67
C PHE A 173 28.38 11.44 7.41
N GLY A 174 27.18 10.85 7.42
CA GLY A 174 27.01 9.41 7.23
C GLY A 174 27.31 8.58 8.47
N GLN A 175 27.57 9.21 9.61
CA GLN A 175 27.64 8.56 10.91
C GLN A 175 26.69 9.22 11.90
N PHE A 176 26.30 8.49 12.94
CA PHE A 176 25.42 9.01 13.96
C PHE A 176 25.69 8.42 15.34
N GLN A 177 25.22 9.12 16.37
CA GLN A 177 25.09 8.59 17.72
C GLN A 177 23.76 9.00 18.35
N ALA A 178 22.93 8.02 18.68
CA ALA A 178 21.63 8.24 19.29
C ALA A 178 21.70 8.35 20.83
N GLU A 179 22.73 7.77 21.43
CA GLU A 179 22.92 7.73 22.87
C GLU A 179 23.92 8.80 23.35
N ARG A 180 23.78 9.22 24.62
CA ARG A 180 24.75 10.12 25.25
C ARG A 180 25.97 9.34 25.72
N GLY A 181 27.11 10.01 25.83
CA GLY A 181 28.30 9.42 26.45
C GLY A 181 29.15 8.56 25.52
N GLN A 182 28.96 8.69 24.21
CA GLN A 182 29.54 7.76 23.23
C GLN A 182 30.98 8.14 22.86
N THR A 183 31.80 7.12 22.64
CA THR A 183 33.25 7.27 22.36
C THR A 183 33.59 7.22 20.87
N SER A 184 32.63 6.90 20.02
CA SER A 184 32.77 6.78 18.56
C SER A 184 31.41 7.02 17.91
N CYS A 185 31.36 7.24 16.59
CA CYS A 185 30.10 7.27 15.85
C CYS A 185 29.87 5.98 15.05
N ASP A 186 28.61 5.57 14.96
CA ASP A 186 28.20 4.41 14.18
C ASP A 186 27.88 4.83 12.74
N ARG A 187 28.26 3.98 11.77
CA ARG A 187 27.89 4.23 10.37
C ARG A 187 26.38 4.14 10.20
N CYS A 188 25.83 5.04 9.39
CA CYS A 188 24.43 5.00 9.06
C CYS A 188 24.06 3.65 8.44
N ALA A 189 23.05 2.98 9.00
CA ALA A 189 22.61 1.69 8.49
C ALA A 189 21.97 1.82 7.10
N THR A 190 21.98 0.72 6.35
CA THR A 190 21.26 0.63 5.07
C THR A 190 19.76 0.91 5.25
N GLY A 191 19.12 1.38 4.19
CA GLY A 191 17.72 1.79 4.17
C GLY A 191 17.46 3.22 4.65
N GLY A 192 18.49 3.97 5.04
CA GLY A 192 18.37 5.38 5.42
C GLY A 192 19.63 6.19 5.12
N TYR A 193 19.68 7.39 5.67
CA TYR A 193 20.82 8.31 5.60
C TYR A 193 20.90 9.14 6.88
N CYS A 194 22.09 9.65 7.19
CA CYS A 194 22.37 10.40 8.40
C CYS A 194 22.96 11.77 8.03
N ASP A 195 22.14 12.81 8.16
CA ASP A 195 22.50 14.19 7.88
C ASP A 195 22.90 14.94 9.17
N ASP A 196 23.49 16.12 9.01
CA ASP A 196 23.90 17.01 10.10
C ASP A 196 22.73 17.81 10.70
N THR A 197 21.47 17.50 10.33
CA THR A 197 20.35 18.21 10.91
C THR A 197 20.23 17.85 12.39
N GLU A 198 20.14 18.87 13.24
CA GLU A 198 19.99 18.79 14.71
C GLU A 198 18.67 18.14 15.14
N LYS A 199 18.36 16.94 14.62
CA LYS A 199 17.20 16.15 15.01
C LYS A 199 17.53 15.44 16.32
N LEU A 200 16.75 15.77 17.35
CA LEU A 200 16.63 14.99 18.59
C LEU A 200 16.44 13.51 18.23
N GLY A 201 17.47 12.67 18.42
CA GLY A 201 17.40 11.24 18.09
C GLY A 201 18.56 10.68 17.23
N GLY A 202 19.63 11.44 17.01
CA GLY A 202 20.83 10.92 16.38
C GLY A 202 20.74 10.80 14.86
N GLY A 203 20.17 11.78 14.14
CA GLY A 203 20.41 11.99 12.71
C GLY A 203 19.90 10.95 11.69
N PHE A 204 19.50 9.74 12.09
CA PHE A 204 19.05 8.70 11.13
C PHE A 204 17.67 9.03 10.54
N ALA A 205 17.61 9.16 9.22
CA ALA A 205 16.41 9.35 8.44
C ALA A 205 16.19 8.14 7.51
N PRO A 206 15.11 7.34 7.68
CA PRO A 206 14.83 6.24 6.79
C PRO A 206 14.41 6.76 5.41
N CYS A 207 14.82 6.04 4.35
CA CYS A 207 14.35 6.30 3.00
C CYS A 207 12.82 6.19 2.94
N ARG A 208 12.17 7.12 2.25
CA ARG A 208 10.70 7.11 2.11
C ARG A 208 10.23 5.86 1.37
N ALA A 209 8.96 5.48 1.56
CA ALA A 209 8.34 4.42 0.78
C ALA A 209 8.51 4.69 -0.73
N GLY A 210 8.72 3.62 -1.49
CA GLY A 210 9.07 3.67 -2.91
C GLY A 210 10.55 3.90 -3.21
N THR A 211 11.38 4.18 -2.20
CA THR A 211 12.84 4.30 -2.35
C THR A 211 13.56 3.32 -1.44
N TYR A 212 14.81 2.97 -1.78
CA TYR A 212 15.67 2.09 -0.99
C TYR A 212 17.10 2.63 -0.96
N ASN A 213 17.87 2.20 0.04
CA ASN A 213 19.31 2.47 0.09
C ASN A 213 20.05 1.20 0.54
N GLU A 214 20.99 0.72 -0.29
CA GLU A 214 21.81 -0.46 -0.01
C GLU A 214 23.19 -0.10 0.57
N GLU A 215 23.54 1.19 0.61
CA GLU A 215 24.84 1.68 1.02
C GLU A 215 24.87 2.03 2.51
N GLU A 216 25.93 1.60 3.21
CA GLU A 216 26.17 2.00 4.60
C GLU A 216 26.93 3.32 4.67
N GLY A 217 26.47 4.21 5.56
CA GLY A 217 27.07 5.50 5.79
C GLY A 217 26.63 6.59 4.80
N SER A 218 25.47 6.45 4.19
CA SER A 218 24.85 7.51 3.40
C SER A 218 24.51 8.73 4.26
N SER A 219 24.62 9.90 3.66
CA SER A 219 24.48 11.18 4.37
C SER A 219 23.44 12.12 3.76
N SER A 220 22.86 11.76 2.62
CA SER A 220 21.85 12.57 1.94
C SER A 220 20.62 11.76 1.58
N SER A 221 19.47 12.44 1.54
CA SER A 221 18.24 11.88 0.99
C SER A 221 18.35 11.49 -0.49
N ASP A 222 19.30 12.10 -1.21
CA ASP A 222 19.55 11.81 -2.62
C ASP A 222 20.18 10.43 -2.84
N ASP A 223 20.77 9.84 -1.79
CA ASP A 223 21.33 8.48 -1.81
C ASP A 223 20.20 7.41 -1.81
N CYS A 224 18.96 7.79 -1.47
CA CYS A 224 17.81 6.91 -1.57
C CYS A 224 17.40 6.70 -3.04
N GLN A 225 17.75 5.54 -3.58
CA GLN A 225 17.42 5.12 -4.93
C GLN A 225 15.93 4.83 -5.07
N SER A 226 15.32 5.31 -6.16
CA SER A 226 13.89 5.07 -6.43
C SER A 226 13.67 3.67 -7.00
N CYS A 227 12.61 2.98 -6.55
CA CYS A 227 12.14 1.78 -7.21
C CYS A 227 11.87 2.06 -8.71
N PRO A 228 12.31 1.19 -9.63
CA PRO A 228 12.13 1.41 -11.05
C PRO A 228 10.64 1.40 -11.44
N ARG A 229 10.31 1.99 -12.59
CA ARG A 229 8.93 1.99 -13.12
C ARG A 229 8.41 0.55 -13.22
N GLY A 230 7.12 0.38 -12.96
CA GLY A 230 6.48 -0.93 -12.91
C GLY A 230 6.70 -1.69 -11.60
N THR A 231 7.45 -1.12 -10.65
CA THR A 231 7.64 -1.68 -9.31
C THR A 231 7.21 -0.68 -8.23
N PHE A 232 6.95 -1.18 -7.03
CA PHE A 232 6.59 -0.38 -5.87
C PHE A 232 7.17 -0.96 -4.58
N SER A 233 7.34 -0.13 -3.56
CA SER A 233 7.69 -0.57 -2.21
C SER A 233 6.88 0.21 -1.16
N PRO A 234 5.98 -0.43 -0.41
CA PRO A 234 5.27 0.24 0.68
C PRO A 234 6.16 0.41 1.93
N THR A 235 7.36 -0.17 1.93
CA THR A 235 8.27 -0.21 3.08
C THR A 235 9.06 1.10 3.16
N THR A 236 8.84 1.87 4.23
CA THR A 236 9.76 2.94 4.65
C THR A 236 11.02 2.30 5.22
N GLY A 237 12.20 2.83 4.88
CA GLY A 237 13.47 2.29 5.32
C GLY A 237 13.95 1.06 4.54
N ALA A 238 13.51 0.90 3.29
CA ALA A 238 13.88 -0.28 2.49
C ALA A 238 15.41 -0.32 2.25
N ASN A 239 16.05 -1.41 2.68
CA ASN A 239 17.50 -1.56 2.60
C ASN A 239 17.99 -2.34 1.37
N SER A 240 17.08 -2.73 0.47
CA SER A 240 17.44 -3.39 -0.78
C SER A 240 16.44 -3.12 -1.90
N SER A 241 16.97 -3.03 -3.11
CA SER A 241 16.27 -3.04 -4.40
C SER A 241 15.28 -4.21 -4.53
N HIS A 242 15.57 -5.36 -3.90
CA HIS A 242 14.68 -6.52 -3.86
C HIS A 242 13.35 -6.27 -3.13
N THR A 243 13.28 -5.19 -2.34
CA THR A 243 12.03 -4.75 -1.70
C THR A 243 11.06 -4.15 -2.73
N CYS A 244 11.56 -3.68 -3.87
CA CYS A 244 10.75 -3.19 -4.97
C CYS A 244 10.04 -4.35 -5.66
N ARG A 245 8.74 -4.50 -5.38
CA ARG A 245 7.90 -5.56 -5.94
C ARG A 245 7.28 -5.10 -7.25
N SER A 246 7.21 -5.99 -8.22
CA SER A 246 6.49 -5.71 -9.48
C SER A 246 5.01 -5.47 -9.23
N CYS A 247 4.44 -4.53 -9.98
CA CYS A 247 2.99 -4.33 -10.01
C CYS A 247 2.29 -5.61 -10.48
N ARG A 248 1.20 -5.99 -9.82
CA ARG A 248 0.39 -7.15 -10.24
C ARG A 248 -0.39 -6.83 -11.52
N ALA A 249 -0.86 -7.86 -12.22
CA ALA A 249 -1.82 -7.69 -13.30
C ALA A 249 -3.06 -6.90 -12.83
N GLY A 250 -3.60 -6.05 -13.70
CA GLY A 250 -4.63 -5.07 -13.39
C GLY A 250 -4.11 -3.76 -12.79
N THR A 251 -2.81 -3.65 -12.52
CA THR A 251 -2.19 -2.44 -11.95
C THR A 251 -0.96 -2.00 -12.75
N PHE A 252 -0.54 -0.75 -12.59
CA PHE A 252 0.63 -0.20 -13.28
C PHE A 252 1.41 0.78 -12.40
N GLY A 253 2.73 0.84 -12.64
CA GLY A 253 3.67 1.74 -12.00
C GLY A 253 4.23 2.78 -12.97
N ALA A 254 3.49 3.86 -13.21
CA ALA A 254 3.85 4.84 -14.24
C ALA A 254 5.13 5.64 -13.98
N SER A 255 5.55 5.80 -12.73
CA SER A 255 6.66 6.67 -12.33
C SER A 255 7.64 5.88 -11.45
N PRO A 256 8.93 6.24 -11.44
CA PRO A 256 9.86 5.72 -10.44
C PRO A 256 9.44 6.15 -9.03
N GLY A 257 9.85 5.37 -8.02
CA GLY A 257 9.71 5.78 -6.63
C GLY A 257 8.30 5.59 -6.05
N GLN A 258 7.47 4.73 -6.65
CA GLN A 258 6.09 4.51 -6.20
C GLN A 258 6.03 3.66 -4.93
N SER A 259 5.21 4.08 -3.97
CA SER A 259 4.91 3.33 -2.76
C SER A 259 3.79 2.30 -2.94
N GLU A 260 3.01 2.44 -4.01
CA GLU A 260 1.89 1.56 -4.39
C GLU A 260 1.70 1.59 -5.92
N CYS A 261 1.19 0.48 -6.47
CA CYS A 261 0.77 0.46 -7.88
C CYS A 261 -0.65 0.99 -8.02
N LYS A 262 -0.91 1.70 -9.12
CA LYS A 262 -2.25 2.21 -9.42
C LYS A 262 -3.06 1.18 -10.20
N ASP A 263 -4.33 1.01 -9.86
CA ASP A 263 -5.24 0.18 -10.66
C ASP A 263 -5.42 0.77 -12.05
N CYS A 264 -5.57 -0.09 -13.05
CA CYS A 264 -5.94 0.34 -14.39
C CYS A 264 -7.31 1.02 -14.35
N PRO A 265 -7.46 2.22 -14.94
CA PRO A 265 -8.75 2.90 -14.97
C PRO A 265 -9.76 2.09 -15.79
N ALA A 266 -11.05 2.32 -15.55
CA ALA A 266 -12.10 1.68 -16.31
C ALA A 266 -11.95 1.93 -17.81
N GLY A 267 -12.24 0.91 -18.62
CA GLY A 267 -11.98 0.92 -20.06
C GLY A 267 -10.56 0.52 -20.45
N ARG A 268 -9.71 0.20 -19.48
CA ARG A 268 -8.35 -0.28 -19.68
C ARG A 268 -8.06 -1.51 -18.84
N TYR A 269 -7.10 -2.31 -19.29
CA TYR A 269 -6.67 -3.51 -18.58
C TYR A 269 -5.15 -3.67 -18.63
N GLN A 270 -4.63 -4.59 -17.82
CA GLN A 270 -3.25 -5.03 -17.94
C GLN A 270 -3.07 -6.47 -17.49
N ASN A 271 -2.60 -7.34 -18.39
CA ASN A 271 -2.38 -8.76 -18.13
C ASN A 271 -0.96 -9.05 -17.61
N ASP A 272 0.00 -8.18 -17.90
CA ASP A 272 1.39 -8.37 -17.51
C ASP A 272 1.67 -7.83 -16.10
N THR A 273 2.53 -8.52 -15.35
CA THR A 273 3.11 -7.98 -14.12
C THR A 273 4.23 -6.99 -14.44
N GLY A 274 4.44 -5.99 -13.59
CA GLY A 274 5.51 -5.01 -13.77
C GLY A 274 5.20 -3.93 -14.81
N ALA A 275 3.94 -3.78 -15.20
CA ALA A 275 3.56 -2.86 -16.25
C ALA A 275 3.73 -1.39 -15.83
N THR A 276 4.08 -0.55 -16.81
CA THR A 276 4.24 0.91 -16.61
C THR A 276 3.05 1.73 -17.12
N ALA A 277 2.13 1.08 -17.84
CA ALA A 277 0.89 1.66 -18.35
C ALA A 277 -0.15 0.55 -18.58
N CYS A 278 -1.41 0.93 -18.72
CA CYS A 278 -2.51 0.02 -19.08
C CYS A 278 -2.79 0.04 -20.58
N ARG A 279 -3.32 -1.06 -21.09
CA ARG A 279 -3.75 -1.26 -22.48
C ARG A 279 -5.23 -0.89 -22.60
N ASP A 280 -5.66 -0.41 -23.76
CA ASP A 280 -7.07 -0.12 -24.03
C ASP A 280 -7.87 -1.42 -24.16
N CYS A 281 -9.13 -1.42 -23.67
CA CYS A 281 -10.05 -2.55 -23.83
C CYS A 281 -10.49 -2.65 -25.30
N GLU A 282 -10.27 -3.80 -25.93
CA GLU A 282 -10.67 -4.05 -27.32
C GLU A 282 -12.19 -4.24 -27.46
N ALA A 283 -12.70 -4.15 -28.69
CA ALA A 283 -14.10 -4.45 -28.99
C ALA A 283 -14.44 -5.89 -28.58
N GLY A 284 -15.67 -6.11 -28.09
CA GLY A 284 -16.17 -7.43 -27.65
C GLY A 284 -16.20 -7.63 -26.15
N SER A 285 -15.60 -6.70 -25.38
CA SER A 285 -15.40 -6.85 -23.95
C SER A 285 -15.55 -5.54 -23.18
N TYR A 286 -15.79 -5.67 -21.88
CA TYR A 286 -15.78 -4.56 -20.92
C TYR A 286 -14.61 -4.70 -19.95
N CYS A 287 -14.06 -3.58 -19.50
CA CYS A 287 -12.93 -3.54 -18.57
C CYS A 287 -13.28 -2.67 -17.35
N PRO A 288 -13.62 -3.26 -16.18
CA PRO A 288 -13.79 -2.50 -14.95
C PRO A 288 -12.45 -1.98 -14.42
N VAL A 289 -12.49 -1.13 -13.39
CA VAL A 289 -11.27 -0.66 -12.70
C VAL A 289 -10.48 -1.87 -12.18
N GLY A 290 -9.18 -1.87 -12.43
CA GLY A 290 -8.28 -2.95 -12.01
C GLY A 290 -8.38 -4.22 -12.85
N ALA A 291 -8.99 -4.17 -14.04
CA ALA A 291 -9.11 -5.34 -14.92
C ALA A 291 -7.73 -5.90 -15.31
N SER A 292 -7.51 -7.18 -15.05
CA SER A 292 -6.31 -7.90 -15.49
C SER A 292 -6.45 -8.48 -16.90
N ALA A 293 -7.65 -8.51 -17.46
CA ALA A 293 -7.96 -8.96 -18.81
C ALA A 293 -9.30 -8.35 -19.27
N PRO A 294 -9.56 -8.24 -20.59
CA PRO A 294 -10.87 -7.90 -21.10
C PRO A 294 -11.89 -8.97 -20.70
N LEU A 295 -13.08 -8.55 -20.24
CA LEU A 295 -14.17 -9.45 -19.87
C LEU A 295 -15.24 -9.46 -20.97
N PRO A 296 -15.56 -10.60 -21.58
CA PRO A 296 -16.57 -10.66 -22.62
C PRO A 296 -17.97 -10.35 -22.06
N CYS A 297 -18.84 -9.78 -22.90
CA CYS A 297 -20.25 -9.66 -22.53
C CYS A 297 -20.86 -11.06 -22.27
N PRO A 298 -21.67 -11.20 -21.21
CA PRO A 298 -22.28 -12.49 -20.85
C PRO A 298 -23.22 -12.98 -21.95
N ALA A 299 -23.40 -14.29 -22.03
CA ALA A 299 -24.36 -14.93 -22.92
C ALA A 299 -25.75 -14.29 -22.82
N GLY A 300 -26.38 -14.04 -23.97
CA GLY A 300 -27.64 -13.29 -24.09
C GLY A 300 -27.47 -11.77 -24.23
N THR A 301 -26.25 -11.26 -24.18
CA THR A 301 -25.93 -9.84 -24.39
C THR A 301 -24.79 -9.65 -25.39
N HIS A 302 -24.73 -8.48 -26.00
CA HIS A 302 -23.67 -8.08 -26.93
C HIS A 302 -23.14 -6.68 -26.56
N ILE A 303 -22.06 -6.26 -27.23
CA ILE A 303 -21.51 -4.90 -27.09
C ILE A 303 -22.61 -3.89 -27.36
N ASN A 304 -22.57 -2.77 -26.62
CA ASN A 304 -23.36 -1.61 -26.98
C ASN A 304 -22.59 -0.72 -27.97
N PRO A 305 -22.92 -0.70 -29.27
CA PRO A 305 -22.20 0.11 -30.26
C PRO A 305 -22.35 1.62 -30.04
N SER A 306 -23.27 2.05 -29.16
CA SER A 306 -23.42 3.45 -28.77
C SER A 306 -22.35 3.89 -27.75
N LEU A 307 -21.62 2.96 -27.14
CA LEU A 307 -20.57 3.25 -26.16
C LEU A 307 -19.20 3.11 -26.80
N LEU A 308 -18.39 4.17 -26.74
CA LEU A 308 -17.01 4.16 -27.22
C LEU A 308 -16.10 3.23 -26.40
N VAL A 309 -16.41 3.04 -25.11
CA VAL A 309 -15.62 2.23 -24.17
C VAL A 309 -16.59 1.58 -23.19
N MET A 310 -16.51 0.26 -23.04
CA MET A 310 -17.29 -0.49 -22.07
C MET A 310 -16.50 -0.67 -20.77
N THR A 311 -17.11 -0.25 -19.67
CA THR A 311 -16.48 -0.19 -18.35
C THR A 311 -17.09 -1.17 -17.37
N SER A 312 -18.31 -1.63 -17.63
CA SER A 312 -19.06 -2.49 -16.74
C SER A 312 -19.85 -3.55 -17.50
N LYS A 313 -20.31 -4.58 -16.78
CA LYS A 313 -21.21 -5.60 -17.32
C LYS A 313 -22.54 -5.01 -17.77
N ASP A 314 -22.99 -3.95 -17.10
CA ASP A 314 -24.28 -3.31 -17.37
C ASP A 314 -24.27 -2.49 -18.66
N ASP A 315 -23.08 -2.23 -19.21
CA ASP A 315 -22.90 -1.61 -20.51
C ASP A 315 -23.28 -2.58 -21.65
N CYS A 316 -23.35 -3.89 -21.40
CA CYS A 316 -23.75 -4.90 -22.38
C CYS A 316 -25.27 -4.84 -22.63
N ILE A 317 -25.67 -4.85 -23.90
CA ILE A 317 -27.08 -4.76 -24.29
C ILE A 317 -27.66 -6.14 -24.55
N THR A 318 -28.92 -6.33 -24.12
CA THR A 318 -29.63 -7.59 -24.30
C THR A 318 -29.93 -7.83 -25.77
N CYS A 319 -29.75 -9.07 -26.23
CA CYS A 319 -29.99 -9.41 -27.63
C CYS A 319 -31.49 -9.44 -27.91
N PRO A 320 -31.98 -8.76 -28.96
CA PRO A 320 -33.40 -8.69 -29.25
C PRO A 320 -33.96 -10.07 -29.61
N ALA A 321 -35.29 -10.22 -29.50
CA ALA A 321 -35.95 -11.42 -30.00
C ALA A 321 -35.71 -11.60 -31.52
N GLY A 322 -35.71 -12.84 -31.99
CA GLY A 322 -35.24 -13.20 -33.34
C GLY A 322 -33.73 -13.38 -33.46
N THR A 323 -32.96 -12.96 -32.46
CA THR A 323 -31.49 -13.05 -32.44
C THR A 323 -30.98 -13.78 -31.20
N PHE A 324 -29.74 -14.25 -31.25
CA PHE A 324 -29.04 -14.85 -30.12
C PHE A 324 -27.62 -14.31 -29.98
N CYS A 325 -27.09 -14.39 -28.77
CA CYS A 325 -25.73 -13.94 -28.47
C CYS A 325 -24.97 -14.94 -27.59
N PRO A 326 -24.02 -15.72 -28.13
CA PRO A 326 -23.04 -16.39 -27.30
C PRO A 326 -22.21 -15.39 -26.47
N THR A 327 -21.47 -15.90 -25.48
CA THR A 327 -20.55 -15.07 -24.69
C THR A 327 -19.54 -14.36 -25.60
N GLY A 328 -19.39 -13.04 -25.42
CA GLY A 328 -18.47 -12.22 -26.21
C GLY A 328 -18.98 -11.81 -27.59
N SER A 329 -20.29 -11.89 -27.84
CA SER A 329 -20.90 -11.37 -29.06
C SER A 329 -20.62 -9.88 -29.24
N GLU A 330 -20.09 -9.52 -30.41
CA GLU A 330 -19.94 -8.12 -30.82
C GLU A 330 -21.28 -7.52 -31.23
N ASP A 331 -22.08 -8.30 -31.96
CA ASP A 331 -23.41 -7.95 -32.43
C ASP A 331 -24.42 -9.07 -32.14
N ALA A 332 -25.70 -8.72 -32.21
CA ALA A 332 -26.79 -9.68 -32.21
C ALA A 332 -26.77 -10.55 -33.48
N ILE A 333 -26.81 -11.87 -33.32
CA ILE A 333 -26.75 -12.82 -34.44
C ILE A 333 -28.15 -13.32 -34.75
N ASP A 334 -28.62 -13.16 -35.98
CA ASP A 334 -29.93 -13.65 -36.42
C ASP A 334 -30.06 -15.17 -36.25
N CYS A 335 -31.22 -15.64 -35.79
CA CYS A 335 -31.55 -17.06 -35.84
C CYS A 335 -31.57 -17.54 -37.29
N ALA A 336 -30.86 -18.63 -37.58
CA ALA A 336 -30.82 -19.21 -38.91
C ALA A 336 -32.18 -19.85 -39.28
N PRO A 337 -32.48 -20.02 -40.58
CA PRO A 337 -33.64 -20.80 -41.02
C PRO A 337 -33.71 -22.18 -40.31
N GLY A 338 -34.93 -22.57 -39.94
CA GLY A 338 -35.23 -23.73 -39.09
C GLY A 338 -35.11 -23.47 -37.60
N THR A 339 -34.72 -22.25 -37.19
CA THR A 339 -34.61 -21.85 -35.78
C THR A 339 -35.25 -20.49 -35.52
N PHE A 340 -35.62 -20.22 -34.26
CA PHE A 340 -36.27 -18.99 -33.83
C PHE A 340 -35.96 -18.67 -32.36
N THR A 341 -36.29 -17.45 -31.94
CA THR A 341 -36.46 -17.13 -30.51
C THR A 341 -37.49 -16.02 -30.30
N ALA A 342 -38.53 -16.32 -29.53
CA ALA A 342 -39.58 -15.36 -29.19
C ALA A 342 -39.16 -14.36 -28.11
N ILE A 343 -38.09 -14.65 -27.35
CA ILE A 343 -37.65 -13.83 -26.23
C ILE A 343 -36.28 -13.21 -26.47
N ALA A 344 -36.11 -11.99 -25.95
CA ALA A 344 -34.82 -11.32 -25.89
C ALA A 344 -33.90 -12.03 -24.88
N GLY A 345 -32.58 -11.84 -25.04
CA GLY A 345 -31.58 -12.32 -24.10
C GLY A 345 -31.21 -13.80 -24.25
N ARG A 346 -31.57 -14.44 -25.37
CA ARG A 346 -31.15 -15.82 -25.65
C ARG A 346 -29.69 -15.88 -26.07
N SER A 347 -29.01 -16.94 -25.64
CA SER A 347 -27.65 -17.27 -26.05
C SER A 347 -27.57 -18.32 -27.15
N ILE A 348 -28.72 -18.87 -27.55
CA ILE A 348 -28.89 -19.87 -28.61
C ILE A 348 -30.33 -19.80 -29.12
N CYS A 349 -30.53 -20.05 -30.41
CA CYS A 349 -31.86 -20.18 -31.01
C CYS A 349 -32.44 -21.58 -30.79
N GLU A 350 -33.77 -21.65 -30.69
CA GLU A 350 -34.50 -22.90 -30.59
C GLU A 350 -34.87 -23.39 -31.98
N LYS A 351 -34.87 -24.71 -32.20
CA LYS A 351 -35.37 -25.27 -33.45
C LYS A 351 -36.87 -25.11 -33.55
N CYS A 352 -37.38 -24.96 -34.77
CA CYS A 352 -38.81 -25.09 -35.00
C CYS A 352 -39.30 -26.49 -34.56
N PRO A 353 -40.42 -26.57 -33.82
CA PRO A 353 -41.00 -27.85 -33.45
C PRO A 353 -41.44 -28.61 -34.72
N ALA A 354 -41.56 -29.93 -34.59
CA ALA A 354 -42.08 -30.76 -35.68
C ALA A 354 -43.51 -30.31 -36.05
N GLY A 355 -43.84 -30.26 -37.34
CA GLY A 355 -45.07 -29.66 -37.86
C GLY A 355 -44.97 -28.15 -38.14
N GLU A 356 -43.85 -27.50 -37.80
CA GLU A 356 -43.58 -26.10 -38.12
C GLU A 356 -42.22 -25.94 -38.83
N TYR A 357 -42.05 -24.84 -39.57
CA TYR A 357 -40.80 -24.52 -40.27
C TYR A 357 -40.50 -23.02 -40.23
N GLN A 358 -39.25 -22.66 -40.55
CA GLN A 358 -38.88 -21.26 -40.73
C GLN A 358 -37.85 -21.10 -41.85
N ASP A 359 -38.21 -20.39 -42.91
CA ASP A 359 -37.40 -20.18 -44.11
C ASP A 359 -36.61 -18.87 -44.10
N GLU A 360 -36.93 -17.95 -43.18
CA GLU A 360 -36.29 -16.65 -43.04
C GLU A 360 -35.44 -16.58 -41.76
N ALA A 361 -34.31 -15.86 -41.83
CA ALA A 361 -33.47 -15.61 -40.68
C ALA A 361 -34.07 -14.52 -39.77
N GLY A 362 -33.68 -14.52 -38.49
CA GLY A 362 -34.04 -13.44 -37.56
C GLY A 362 -35.47 -13.53 -37.01
N MET A 363 -36.12 -14.68 -37.14
CA MET A 363 -37.55 -14.81 -36.87
C MET A 363 -37.86 -15.15 -35.41
N MET A 364 -39.00 -14.62 -34.94
CA MET A 364 -39.46 -14.75 -33.55
C MET A 364 -40.46 -15.90 -33.34
N ALA A 365 -40.88 -16.56 -34.42
CA ALA A 365 -41.83 -17.67 -34.42
C ALA A 365 -41.62 -18.52 -35.68
N CYS A 366 -42.09 -19.76 -35.64
CA CYS A 366 -42.14 -20.62 -36.82
C CYS A 366 -43.50 -20.53 -37.50
N LYS A 367 -43.53 -20.94 -38.77
CA LYS A 367 -44.71 -21.01 -39.63
C LYS A 367 -45.25 -22.45 -39.59
N ALA A 368 -46.56 -22.60 -39.51
CA ALA A 368 -47.23 -23.91 -39.61
C ALA A 368 -46.91 -24.60 -40.95
N CYS A 369 -46.75 -25.93 -40.94
CA CYS A 369 -46.51 -26.67 -42.17
C CYS A 369 -47.76 -26.65 -43.06
N GLU A 370 -47.59 -26.22 -44.30
CA GLU A 370 -48.68 -26.07 -45.26
C GLU A 370 -49.18 -27.44 -45.77
N GLN A 371 -50.42 -27.46 -46.27
CA GLN A 371 -51.00 -28.68 -46.86
C GLN A 371 -50.16 -29.18 -48.03
N GLY A 372 -50.08 -30.50 -48.20
CA GLY A 372 -49.28 -31.14 -49.24
C GLY A 372 -47.78 -31.24 -48.88
N CYS A 373 -47.37 -30.75 -47.70
CA CYS A 373 -46.01 -30.81 -47.20
C CYS A 373 -45.94 -31.52 -45.84
N TYR A 374 -44.73 -31.75 -45.36
CA TYR A 374 -44.37 -32.16 -44.00
C TYR A 374 -43.12 -31.40 -43.54
N CYS A 375 -42.98 -31.20 -42.23
CA CYS A 375 -41.96 -30.35 -41.64
C CYS A 375 -41.33 -31.05 -40.41
N PRO A 376 -40.17 -31.71 -40.56
CA PRO A 376 -39.47 -32.30 -39.42
C PRO A 376 -38.94 -31.23 -38.46
N GLU A 377 -38.56 -31.62 -37.25
CA GLU A 377 -37.97 -30.70 -36.26
C GLU A 377 -36.77 -29.93 -36.84
N GLY A 378 -36.83 -28.60 -36.77
CA GLY A 378 -35.81 -27.71 -37.33
C GLY A 378 -35.88 -27.54 -38.85
N ALA A 379 -37.04 -27.80 -39.47
CA ALA A 379 -37.23 -27.59 -40.90
C ALA A 379 -37.01 -26.13 -41.32
N ALA A 380 -36.08 -25.91 -42.25
CA ALA A 380 -35.82 -24.61 -42.86
C ALA A 380 -36.76 -24.31 -44.06
N ALA A 381 -37.62 -25.26 -44.43
CA ALA A 381 -38.61 -25.14 -45.49
C ALA A 381 -39.66 -26.24 -45.34
N ALA A 382 -40.86 -26.01 -45.84
CA ALA A 382 -41.86 -27.07 -45.99
C ALA A 382 -41.42 -28.09 -47.04
N LEU A 383 -41.29 -29.37 -46.67
CA LEU A 383 -40.89 -30.43 -47.57
C LEU A 383 -42.13 -31.04 -48.22
N PRO A 384 -42.24 -31.10 -49.56
CA PRO A 384 -43.44 -31.63 -50.19
C PRO A 384 -43.58 -33.13 -49.96
N CYS A 385 -44.81 -33.61 -49.78
CA CYS A 385 -45.11 -35.05 -49.78
C CYS A 385 -44.57 -35.69 -51.06
N GLU A 386 -43.86 -36.82 -50.92
CA GLU A 386 -43.31 -37.57 -52.05
C GLU A 386 -44.41 -38.01 -53.04
N GLY A 387 -44.03 -38.13 -54.31
CA GLY A 387 -44.93 -38.57 -55.37
C GLY A 387 -45.57 -39.93 -55.05
N GLY A 388 -46.86 -40.05 -55.31
CA GLY A 388 -47.67 -41.20 -54.87
C GLY A 388 -48.31 -41.04 -53.49
N SER A 389 -48.08 -39.93 -52.80
CA SER A 389 -48.76 -39.56 -51.55
C SER A 389 -49.28 -38.12 -51.59
N TYR A 390 -50.27 -37.81 -50.75
CA TYR A 390 -50.88 -36.49 -50.65
C TYR A 390 -51.30 -36.20 -49.20
N SER A 391 -51.46 -34.92 -48.83
CA SER A 391 -52.04 -34.55 -47.54
C SER A 391 -52.84 -33.26 -47.61
N SER A 392 -54.06 -33.27 -47.08
CA SER A 392 -54.87 -32.07 -46.85
C SER A 392 -54.76 -31.55 -45.41
N ALA A 393 -53.97 -32.21 -44.56
CA ALA A 393 -53.72 -31.76 -43.19
C ALA A 393 -52.64 -30.66 -43.19
N THR A 394 -52.72 -29.77 -42.22
CA THR A 394 -51.63 -28.86 -41.85
C THR A 394 -50.79 -29.50 -40.74
N ASP A 395 -49.61 -28.95 -40.50
CA ASP A 395 -48.76 -29.33 -39.35
C ASP A 395 -48.25 -30.78 -39.38
N ASN A 396 -48.22 -31.40 -40.57
CA ASN A 396 -47.56 -32.68 -40.80
C ASN A 396 -46.09 -32.60 -40.41
N ASP A 397 -45.59 -33.58 -39.66
CA ASP A 397 -44.23 -33.56 -39.12
C ASP A 397 -43.27 -34.53 -39.82
N GLU A 398 -43.80 -35.58 -40.44
CA GLU A 398 -43.02 -36.56 -41.19
C GLU A 398 -43.70 -37.01 -42.50
N GLN A 399 -42.92 -37.59 -43.41
CA GLN A 399 -43.42 -38.13 -44.68
C GLN A 399 -44.47 -39.24 -44.46
N GLY A 400 -44.48 -39.89 -43.29
CA GLY A 400 -45.46 -40.89 -42.90
C GLY A 400 -46.88 -40.34 -42.74
N ASP A 401 -47.04 -39.04 -42.47
CA ASP A 401 -48.34 -38.38 -42.37
C ASP A 401 -49.00 -38.16 -43.73
N CYS A 402 -48.23 -38.24 -44.81
CA CYS A 402 -48.75 -38.16 -46.17
C CYS A 402 -49.52 -39.45 -46.51
N THR A 403 -50.78 -39.30 -46.91
CA THR A 403 -51.65 -40.41 -47.28
C THR A 403 -51.26 -40.96 -48.65
N PRO A 404 -50.96 -42.27 -48.79
CA PRO A 404 -50.68 -42.88 -50.09
C PRO A 404 -51.90 -42.81 -51.02
N ALA A 405 -51.67 -42.56 -52.31
CA ALA A 405 -52.71 -42.59 -53.33
C ALA A 405 -53.31 -44.00 -53.47
N GLY A 406 -54.63 -44.09 -53.59
CA GLY A 406 -55.37 -45.32 -53.83
C GLY A 406 -55.08 -45.94 -55.21
N ALA A 407 -55.44 -47.20 -55.41
CA ALA A 407 -55.41 -47.78 -56.75
C ALA A 407 -56.39 -47.04 -57.67
N GLY A 408 -55.99 -46.78 -58.92
CA GLY A 408 -56.73 -45.96 -59.87
C GLY A 408 -56.51 -44.45 -59.73
N PHE A 409 -55.76 -44.01 -58.71
CA PHE A 409 -55.43 -42.60 -58.50
C PHE A 409 -53.92 -42.38 -58.55
N PHE A 410 -53.53 -41.12 -58.75
CA PHE A 410 -52.15 -40.65 -58.67
C PHE A 410 -52.09 -39.34 -57.89
N ALA A 411 -50.94 -39.07 -57.28
CA ALA A 411 -50.65 -37.82 -56.59
C ALA A 411 -49.24 -37.37 -56.94
N VAL A 412 -49.09 -36.20 -57.56
CA VAL A 412 -47.76 -35.63 -57.84
C VAL A 412 -47.14 -35.07 -56.55
N THR A 413 -45.82 -34.86 -56.52
CA THR A 413 -45.13 -34.26 -55.37
C THR A 413 -45.82 -32.97 -54.91
N GLY A 414 -46.08 -32.85 -53.61
CA GLY A 414 -46.76 -31.69 -53.03
C GLY A 414 -48.28 -31.65 -53.23
N SER A 415 -48.91 -32.77 -53.62
CA SER A 415 -50.36 -32.80 -53.80
C SER A 415 -51.11 -32.73 -52.46
N THR A 416 -52.19 -31.96 -52.44
CA THR A 416 -53.12 -31.91 -51.29
C THR A 416 -54.26 -32.94 -51.41
N GLU A 417 -54.42 -33.54 -52.58
CA GLU A 417 -55.44 -34.53 -52.91
C GLU A 417 -54.92 -35.52 -53.98
N GLN A 418 -55.51 -36.71 -54.03
CA GLN A 418 -55.27 -37.67 -55.12
C GLN A 418 -56.19 -37.40 -56.33
N LYS A 419 -55.66 -37.57 -57.53
CA LYS A 419 -56.40 -37.39 -58.79
C LYS A 419 -56.65 -38.73 -59.49
N PRO A 420 -57.85 -38.98 -60.03
CA PRO A 420 -58.15 -40.24 -60.72
C PRO A 420 -57.39 -40.32 -62.05
N CYS A 421 -56.96 -41.52 -62.43
CA CYS A 421 -56.38 -41.76 -63.73
C CYS A 421 -57.36 -41.46 -64.87
N ALA A 422 -56.88 -40.78 -65.90
CA ALA A 422 -57.67 -40.49 -67.09
C ALA A 422 -57.96 -41.77 -67.89
N LYS A 423 -58.98 -41.73 -68.74
CA LYS A 423 -59.29 -42.84 -69.65
C LYS A 423 -58.06 -43.23 -70.48
N GLY A 424 -57.88 -44.52 -70.73
CA GLY A 424 -56.70 -45.08 -71.40
C GLY A 424 -55.46 -45.19 -70.50
N SER A 425 -55.58 -44.88 -69.20
CA SER A 425 -54.52 -45.05 -68.20
C SER A 425 -55.03 -45.68 -66.92
N TYR A 426 -54.14 -46.28 -66.13
CA TYR A 426 -54.46 -46.98 -64.89
C TYR A 426 -53.30 -46.89 -63.88
N THR A 427 -53.60 -47.13 -62.61
CA THR A 427 -52.60 -47.43 -61.56
C THR A 427 -53.09 -48.61 -60.73
N ASP A 428 -52.23 -49.61 -60.51
CA ASP A 428 -52.58 -50.79 -59.71
C ASP A 428 -52.03 -50.67 -58.28
N ALA A 429 -52.55 -51.48 -57.35
CA ALA A 429 -52.05 -51.61 -55.98
C ALA A 429 -50.59 -52.11 -55.92
N SER A 430 -50.11 -52.78 -56.97
CA SER A 430 -48.73 -53.26 -57.10
C SER A 430 -47.70 -52.18 -57.46
N MET A 431 -48.13 -50.97 -57.83
CA MET A 431 -47.22 -49.87 -58.17
C MET A 431 -46.62 -49.25 -56.90
N ALA A 432 -45.29 -49.29 -56.82
CA ALA A 432 -44.53 -48.76 -55.69
C ALA A 432 -44.65 -47.23 -55.54
N VAL A 433 -44.78 -46.50 -56.66
CA VAL A 433 -44.92 -45.04 -56.69
C VAL A 433 -46.07 -44.71 -57.63
N LYS A 434 -47.11 -44.05 -57.11
CA LYS A 434 -48.31 -43.63 -57.86
C LYS A 434 -48.28 -42.12 -58.13
N ASP A 435 -47.13 -41.63 -58.59
CA ASP A 435 -46.91 -40.21 -58.91
C ASP A 435 -47.50 -39.81 -60.28
N SER A 436 -47.82 -40.81 -61.10
CA SER A 436 -48.37 -40.68 -62.45
C SER A 436 -49.16 -41.93 -62.83
N CYS A 437 -50.00 -41.82 -63.87
CA CYS A 437 -50.77 -42.96 -64.38
C CYS A 437 -50.05 -43.67 -65.52
N THR A 438 -50.12 -45.00 -65.53
CA THR A 438 -49.55 -45.82 -66.61
C THR A 438 -50.54 -45.94 -67.75
N LEU A 439 -50.11 -45.68 -68.98
CA LEU A 439 -50.94 -45.87 -70.17
C LEU A 439 -51.19 -47.35 -70.44
N CYS A 440 -52.42 -47.68 -70.86
CA CYS A 440 -52.74 -49.02 -71.38
C CYS A 440 -51.81 -49.37 -72.54
N VAL A 441 -51.26 -50.58 -72.53
CA VAL A 441 -50.43 -51.08 -73.63
C VAL A 441 -51.27 -51.36 -74.87
N GLY A 442 -50.66 -51.41 -76.05
CA GLY A 442 -51.36 -51.80 -77.27
C GLY A 442 -52.02 -53.18 -77.11
N GLY A 443 -53.27 -53.30 -77.59
CA GLY A 443 -54.10 -54.48 -77.33
C GLY A 443 -54.99 -54.39 -76.09
N THR A 444 -54.83 -53.34 -75.26
CA THR A 444 -55.68 -53.07 -74.09
C THR A 444 -56.24 -51.65 -74.13
N TYR A 445 -57.38 -51.41 -73.47
CA TYR A 445 -58.01 -50.10 -73.37
C TYR A 445 -58.67 -49.89 -72.01
N GLN A 446 -59.03 -48.64 -71.71
CA GLN A 446 -59.81 -48.30 -70.53
C GLN A 446 -60.71 -47.09 -70.77
N ASP A 447 -62.02 -47.23 -70.54
CA ASP A 447 -63.02 -46.19 -70.83
C ASP A 447 -63.54 -45.45 -69.60
N SER A 448 -63.19 -45.92 -68.40
CA SER A 448 -63.50 -45.29 -67.11
C SER A 448 -62.31 -44.54 -66.54
N THR A 449 -62.58 -43.41 -65.88
CA THR A 449 -61.57 -42.75 -65.03
C THR A 449 -61.38 -43.55 -63.74
N GLY A 450 -60.20 -43.46 -63.12
CA GLY A 450 -59.96 -44.12 -61.83
C GLY A 450 -59.67 -45.62 -61.94
N ALA A 451 -59.17 -46.08 -63.08
CA ALA A 451 -59.04 -47.50 -63.35
C ALA A 451 -57.82 -48.14 -62.69
N THR A 452 -57.99 -49.36 -62.18
CA THR A 452 -56.92 -50.15 -61.54
C THR A 452 -56.23 -51.12 -62.49
N SER A 453 -56.79 -51.34 -63.68
CA SER A 453 -56.24 -52.19 -64.73
C SER A 453 -56.81 -51.79 -66.10
N CYS A 454 -56.16 -52.24 -67.17
CA CYS A 454 -56.69 -52.15 -68.53
C CYS A 454 -57.46 -53.42 -68.90
N ARG A 455 -58.44 -53.29 -69.79
CA ARG A 455 -59.22 -54.40 -70.32
C ARG A 455 -58.71 -54.76 -71.72
N ASP A 456 -58.76 -56.04 -72.06
CA ASP A 456 -58.35 -56.50 -73.38
C ASP A 456 -59.28 -55.97 -74.47
N CYS A 457 -58.71 -55.66 -75.63
CA CYS A 457 -59.46 -55.27 -76.81
C CYS A 457 -60.22 -56.48 -77.36
N GLU A 458 -61.54 -56.36 -77.48
CA GLU A 458 -62.38 -57.45 -77.99
C GLU A 458 -62.10 -57.77 -79.48
N ALA A 459 -62.36 -59.02 -79.88
CA ALA A 459 -62.20 -59.45 -81.27
C ALA A 459 -62.99 -58.54 -82.23
N GLY A 460 -62.34 -58.10 -83.31
CA GLY A 460 -62.92 -57.15 -84.27
C GLY A 460 -62.67 -55.68 -83.95
N HIS A 461 -61.97 -55.35 -82.85
CA HIS A 461 -61.52 -54.01 -82.50
C HIS A 461 -60.00 -53.91 -82.43
N TYR A 462 -59.46 -52.68 -82.50
CA TYR A 462 -58.05 -52.38 -82.29
C TYR A 462 -57.89 -51.28 -81.22
N CYS A 463 -56.85 -51.42 -80.40
CA CYS A 463 -56.56 -50.55 -79.28
C CYS A 463 -55.08 -50.10 -79.35
N GLN A 464 -54.85 -48.80 -79.53
CA GLN A 464 -53.51 -48.21 -79.50
C GLN A 464 -53.05 -47.99 -78.05
N LYS A 465 -51.75 -47.77 -77.84
CA LYS A 465 -51.22 -47.41 -76.50
C LYS A 465 -51.97 -46.17 -75.98
N GLY A 466 -52.53 -46.26 -74.78
CA GLY A 466 -53.34 -45.19 -74.19
C GLY A 466 -54.79 -45.11 -74.71
N ALA A 467 -55.32 -46.18 -75.32
CA ALA A 467 -56.67 -46.17 -75.86
C ALA A 467 -57.76 -45.99 -74.78
N ALA A 468 -58.58 -44.94 -74.93
CA ALA A 468 -59.73 -44.66 -74.09
C ALA A 468 -61.01 -45.44 -74.48
N ALA A 469 -60.98 -46.17 -75.60
CA ALA A 469 -62.06 -47.00 -76.12
C ALA A 469 -61.50 -48.01 -77.13
N ALA A 470 -62.17 -49.14 -77.30
CA ALA A 470 -61.90 -50.09 -78.38
C ALA A 470 -62.50 -49.57 -79.71
N LEU A 471 -61.68 -49.42 -80.75
CA LEU A 471 -62.13 -48.92 -82.05
C LEU A 471 -62.35 -50.07 -83.03
N PRO A 472 -63.48 -50.12 -83.77
CA PRO A 472 -63.74 -51.24 -84.67
C PRO A 472 -62.73 -51.29 -85.83
N CYS A 473 -62.27 -52.49 -86.17
CA CYS A 473 -61.42 -52.72 -87.34
C CYS A 473 -62.20 -52.42 -88.63
N LYS A 474 -61.53 -51.82 -89.63
CA LYS A 474 -62.13 -51.63 -90.95
C LYS A 474 -62.41 -53.02 -91.57
N LYS A 475 -63.55 -53.17 -92.26
CA LYS A 475 -63.94 -54.42 -92.92
C LYS A 475 -62.82 -54.90 -93.86
N GLY A 476 -62.27 -56.09 -93.61
CA GLY A 476 -61.14 -56.66 -94.35
C GLY A 476 -59.75 -56.37 -93.79
N THR A 477 -59.63 -55.72 -92.63
CA THR A 477 -58.36 -55.50 -91.91
C THR A 477 -58.33 -56.28 -90.59
N PHE A 478 -57.15 -56.72 -90.16
CA PHE A 478 -56.93 -57.36 -88.86
C PHE A 478 -55.83 -56.61 -88.09
N SER A 479 -55.97 -56.53 -86.76
CA SER A 479 -54.93 -56.02 -85.86
C SER A 479 -54.18 -57.21 -85.28
N ASN A 480 -52.84 -57.19 -85.33
CA ASN A 480 -51.99 -58.26 -84.79
C ASN A 480 -51.47 -57.94 -83.37
N ALA A 481 -51.97 -56.86 -82.75
CA ALA A 481 -51.65 -56.44 -81.39
C ALA A 481 -52.74 -56.91 -80.41
N THR A 482 -52.98 -58.22 -80.40
CA THR A 482 -53.55 -58.92 -79.23
C THR A 482 -52.43 -59.32 -78.30
#